data_AF-A0A060Z1C1-F1
#
_entry.id   AF-A0A060Z1C1-F1
#
_cell.length_a   1.000
_cell.length_b   1.000
_cell.length_c   1.000
_cell.angle_alpha   90.00
_cell.angle_beta   90.00
_cell.angle_gamma   90.00
#
_symmetry.space_group_name_H-M   'P 1'
#
loop_
_entity.id
_entity.type
_entity.pdbx_description
1 polymer ?
#
loop_
_entity_poly.entity_id
_entity_poly.type
_entity_poly.pdbx_seq_one_letter_code
_entity_poly.pdbx_strand_id
1 'polypeptide(L)'
;MLLLYFISRLRGGAEEEEDVDLTLQKNDSGVESALLYAKAWSKYTKDLLAWVDKRLGLDIECAKSCAKMAESAKMLASQQDYMPFRETYISTFKNDTEYSQLLLQTATALQTNKFMQVGLTL
;
A
#
# COMPACT_ATOMS: atom_id res chain seq x y z
N MET A 1 19.96 6.70 17.74
CA MET A 1 19.56 8.04 18.18
C MET A 1 18.39 8.61 17.38
N LEU A 2 18.39 8.66 16.05
CA LEU A 2 17.24 9.19 15.28
C LEU A 2 16.01 8.28 15.25
N LEU A 3 16.19 6.95 15.39
CA LEU A 3 15.08 6.02 15.62
C LEU A 3 14.38 6.30 16.96
N LEU A 4 15.13 6.74 18.00
CA LEU A 4 14.56 7.15 19.29
C LEU A 4 13.85 8.51 19.17
N TYR A 5 14.39 9.47 18.41
CA TYR A 5 13.70 10.75 18.15
C TYR A 5 12.34 10.56 17.46
N PHE A 6 12.26 9.67 16.45
CA PHE A 6 11.00 9.35 15.77
C PHE A 6 10.03 8.55 16.66
N ILE A 7 10.54 7.67 17.53
CA ILE A 7 9.75 6.92 18.51
C ILE A 7 9.25 7.83 19.66
N SER A 8 10.07 8.77 20.15
CA SER A 8 9.70 9.76 21.16
C SER A 8 8.66 10.75 20.60
N ARG A 9 8.74 11.12 19.32
CA ARG A 9 7.72 11.94 18.64
C ARG A 9 6.37 11.24 18.47
N LEU A 10 6.36 9.91 18.37
CA LEU A 10 5.14 9.10 18.42
C LEU A 10 4.64 8.85 19.85
N ARG A 11 5.48 9.04 20.87
CA ARG A 11 5.17 8.80 22.31
C ARG A 11 4.84 10.07 23.10
N GLY A 12 5.12 11.26 22.56
CA GLY A 12 4.66 12.56 23.07
C GLY A 12 5.39 13.04 24.34
N GLY A 13 6.52 13.74 24.17
CA GLY A 13 7.17 14.50 25.24
C GLY A 13 8.16 15.53 24.66
N ALA A 14 7.91 16.82 24.92
CA ALA A 14 8.70 17.92 24.35
C ALA A 14 10.10 18.09 24.98
N GLU A 15 10.29 17.66 26.23
CA GLU A 15 11.57 17.80 26.96
C GLU A 15 12.69 16.88 26.41
N GLU A 16 12.35 15.76 25.75
CA GLU A 16 13.35 14.86 25.15
C GLU A 16 13.82 15.33 23.75
N GLU A 17 13.00 16.11 23.01
CA GLU A 17 13.40 16.61 21.68
C GLU A 17 14.49 17.69 21.79
N GLU A 18 14.40 18.56 22.80
CA GLU A 18 15.33 19.67 23.01
C GLU A 18 16.74 19.19 23.43
N ASP A 19 16.82 18.14 24.25
CA ASP A 19 18.08 17.54 24.69
C ASP A 19 18.84 16.84 23.54
N VAL A 20 18.10 16.24 22.61
CA VAL A 20 18.66 15.62 21.40
C VAL A 20 19.20 16.68 20.44
N ASP A 21 18.46 17.77 20.21
CA ASP A 21 18.91 18.88 19.35
C ASP A 21 20.14 19.58 19.91
N LEU A 22 20.18 19.82 21.23
CA LEU A 22 21.34 20.39 21.91
C LEU A 22 22.57 19.48 21.82
N THR A 23 22.37 18.16 21.90
CA THR A 23 23.46 17.18 21.76
C THR A 23 23.98 17.10 20.32
N LEU A 24 23.11 17.22 19.32
CA LEU A 24 23.49 17.28 17.91
C LEU A 24 24.25 18.57 17.56
N GLN A 25 23.87 19.71 18.13
CA GLN A 25 24.57 20.99 17.93
C GLN A 25 25.95 21.05 18.61
N LYS A 26 26.13 20.38 19.75
CA LYS A 26 27.38 20.37 20.51
C LYS A 26 28.46 19.44 19.94
N ASN A 27 28.13 18.64 18.94
CA ASN A 27 29.01 17.64 18.36
C ASN A 27 29.39 18.07 16.93
N ASP A 28 30.69 18.19 16.62
CA ASP A 28 31.19 18.74 15.35
C ASP A 28 30.64 18.01 14.11
N SER A 29 30.24 16.75 14.26
CA SER A 29 29.66 15.91 13.20
C SER A 29 28.16 15.60 13.38
N GLY A 30 27.49 16.19 14.36
CA GLY A 30 26.09 15.87 14.71
C GLY A 30 25.09 16.26 13.60
N VAL A 31 25.23 17.46 13.05
CA VAL A 31 24.41 17.95 11.93
C VAL A 31 24.60 17.09 10.68
N GLU A 32 25.84 16.75 10.33
CA GLU A 32 26.15 15.88 9.18
C GLU A 32 25.54 14.48 9.36
N SER A 33 25.63 13.93 10.57
CA SER A 33 25.04 12.62 10.88
C SER A 33 23.51 12.63 10.78
N ALA A 34 22.86 13.70 11.22
CA ALA A 34 21.42 13.89 11.08
C ALA A 34 21.00 13.98 9.61
N LEU A 35 21.76 14.73 8.79
CA LEU A 35 21.51 14.87 7.37
C LEU A 35 21.68 13.54 6.61
N LEU A 36 22.75 12.79 6.90
CA LEU A 36 23.00 11.48 6.31
C LEU A 36 21.87 10.48 6.61
N TYR A 37 21.37 10.50 7.85
CA TYR A 37 20.24 9.68 8.23
C TYR A 37 18.95 10.10 7.51
N ALA A 38 18.63 11.39 7.49
CA ALA A 38 17.45 11.90 6.77
C ALA A 38 17.49 11.47 5.30
N LYS A 39 18.66 11.57 4.65
CA LYS A 39 18.88 11.09 3.28
C LYS A 39 18.67 9.59 3.13
N ALA A 40 19.17 8.78 4.07
CA ALA A 40 18.97 7.34 4.06
C ALA A 40 17.49 6.97 4.26
N TRP A 41 16.80 7.66 5.16
CA TRP A 41 15.37 7.48 5.42
C TRP A 41 14.52 7.83 4.19
N SER A 42 14.73 9.01 3.58
CA SER A 42 14.02 9.40 2.35
C SER A 42 14.24 8.41 1.21
N LYS A 43 15.45 7.84 1.09
CA LYS A 43 15.71 6.77 0.10
C LYS A 43 14.90 5.52 0.42
N TYR A 44 14.94 5.05 1.67
CA TYR A 44 14.23 3.86 2.11
C TYR A 44 12.71 3.99 1.91
N THR A 45 12.11 5.12 2.31
CA THR A 45 10.67 5.36 2.14
C THR A 45 10.29 5.44 0.67
N LYS A 46 11.11 6.07 -0.18
CA LYS A 46 10.89 6.13 -1.63
C LYS A 46 10.91 4.74 -2.26
N ASP A 47 11.89 3.91 -1.91
CA ASP A 47 12.01 2.54 -2.43
C ASP A 47 10.82 1.68 -1.97
N LEU A 48 10.37 1.86 -0.72
CA LEU A 48 9.18 1.19 -0.18
C LEU A 48 7.90 1.61 -0.93
N LEU A 49 7.73 2.91 -1.18
CA LEU A 49 6.57 3.41 -1.94
C LEU A 49 6.55 2.89 -3.37
N ALA A 50 7.71 2.86 -4.04
CA ALA A 50 7.82 2.29 -5.38
C ALA A 50 7.44 0.79 -5.40
N TRP A 51 7.81 0.04 -4.35
CA TRP A 51 7.39 -1.35 -4.20
C TRP A 51 5.88 -1.48 -3.99
N VAL A 52 5.28 -0.64 -3.14
CA VAL A 52 3.81 -0.63 -2.91
C VAL A 52 3.05 -0.31 -4.20
N ASP A 53 3.47 0.70 -4.95
CA ASP A 53 2.82 1.06 -6.23
C ASP A 53 2.88 -0.09 -7.23
N LYS A 54 4.06 -0.71 -7.36
CA LYS A 54 4.23 -1.90 -8.21
C LYS A 54 3.32 -3.05 -7.75
N ARG A 55 3.20 -3.27 -6.44
CA ARG A 55 2.33 -4.31 -5.88
C ARG A 55 0.86 -4.05 -6.18
N LEU A 56 0.40 -2.81 -5.98
CA LEU A 56 -0.97 -2.39 -6.30
C LEU A 56 -1.27 -2.55 -7.80
N GLY A 57 -0.31 -2.22 -8.67
CA GLY A 57 -0.43 -2.47 -10.11
C GLY A 57 -0.69 -3.94 -10.44
N LEU A 58 0.07 -4.85 -9.82
CA LEU A 58 -0.13 -6.30 -10.00
C LEU A 58 -1.48 -6.78 -9.45
N ASP A 59 -1.91 -6.28 -8.30
CA ASP A 59 -3.20 -6.63 -7.71
C ASP A 59 -4.37 -6.16 -8.61
N ILE A 60 -4.25 -4.97 -9.23
CA ILE A 60 -5.21 -4.44 -10.21
C ILE A 60 -5.30 -5.32 -11.46
N GLU A 61 -4.16 -5.72 -12.03
CA GLU A 61 -4.11 -6.59 -13.21
C GLU A 61 -4.71 -7.97 -12.90
N CYS A 62 -4.37 -8.54 -11.74
CA CYS A 62 -4.91 -9.80 -11.27
C CYS A 62 -6.43 -9.74 -11.14
N ALA A 63 -6.97 -8.73 -10.44
CA ALA A 63 -8.40 -8.54 -10.25
C ALA A 63 -9.16 -8.42 -11.58
N LYS A 64 -8.61 -7.69 -12.56
CA LYS A 64 -9.19 -7.59 -13.92
C LYS A 64 -9.21 -8.95 -14.63
N SER A 65 -8.14 -9.73 -14.52
CA SER A 65 -8.05 -11.07 -15.10
C SER A 65 -9.07 -12.02 -14.47
N CYS A 66 -9.15 -12.04 -13.13
CA CYS A 66 -10.12 -12.84 -12.38
C CYS A 66 -11.57 -12.50 -12.75
N ALA A 67 -11.92 -11.21 -12.81
CA ALA A 67 -13.25 -10.78 -13.23
C ALA A 67 -13.60 -11.26 -14.65
N LYS A 68 -12.65 -11.18 -15.59
CA LYS A 68 -12.85 -11.66 -16.97
C LYS A 68 -13.04 -13.18 -17.00
N MET A 69 -12.26 -13.93 -16.22
CA MET A 69 -12.38 -15.39 -16.13
C MET A 69 -13.73 -15.80 -15.54
N ALA A 70 -14.15 -15.16 -14.44
CA ALA A 70 -15.43 -15.43 -13.79
C ALA A 70 -16.61 -15.12 -14.71
N GLU A 71 -16.60 -13.98 -15.42
CA GLU A 71 -17.65 -13.66 -16.38
C GLU A 71 -17.68 -14.63 -17.56
N SER A 72 -16.51 -15.05 -18.06
CA SER A 72 -16.43 -16.06 -19.14
C SER A 72 -17.00 -17.41 -18.69
N ALA A 73 -16.66 -17.86 -17.48
CA ALA A 73 -17.15 -19.10 -16.90
C ALA A 73 -18.67 -19.06 -16.67
N LYS A 74 -19.18 -17.92 -16.19
CA LYS A 74 -20.61 -17.66 -16.05
C LYS A 74 -21.35 -17.74 -17.38
N MET A 75 -20.81 -17.14 -18.45
CA MET A 75 -21.41 -17.22 -19.78
C MET A 75 -21.49 -18.67 -20.28
N LEU A 76 -20.40 -19.44 -20.13
CA LEU A 76 -20.36 -20.84 -20.51
C LEU A 76 -21.38 -21.67 -19.73
N ALA A 77 -21.42 -21.52 -18.40
CA ALA A 77 -22.40 -22.20 -17.55
C ALA A 77 -23.85 -21.82 -17.91
N SER A 78 -24.07 -20.56 -18.30
CA SER A 78 -25.40 -20.07 -18.69
C SER A 78 -25.90 -20.70 -19.98
N GLN A 79 -25.01 -21.13 -20.88
CA GLN A 79 -25.38 -21.78 -22.14
C GLN A 79 -25.72 -23.27 -22.00
N GLN A 80 -25.40 -23.88 -20.85
CA GLN A 80 -25.66 -25.31 -20.64
C GLN A 80 -27.05 -25.51 -20.05
N ASP A 81 -27.85 -26.36 -20.70
CA ASP A 81 -29.16 -26.79 -20.21
C ASP A 81 -29.03 -28.08 -19.38
N TYR A 82 -29.96 -28.27 -18.44
CA TYR A 82 -30.08 -29.48 -17.60
C TYR A 82 -28.83 -29.86 -16.78
N MET A 83 -27.90 -28.91 -16.56
CA MET A 83 -26.72 -29.17 -15.75
C MET A 83 -27.02 -29.17 -14.25
N PRO A 84 -26.51 -30.15 -13.49
CA PRO A 84 -26.67 -30.17 -12.04
C PRO A 84 -25.95 -28.96 -11.42
N PHE A 85 -26.57 -28.37 -10.40
CA PHE A 85 -26.02 -27.21 -9.64
C PHE A 85 -25.70 -25.96 -10.46
N ARG A 86 -26.27 -25.82 -11.67
CA ARG A 86 -26.02 -24.67 -12.58
C ARG A 86 -26.19 -23.31 -11.90
N GLU A 87 -27.30 -23.11 -11.20
CA GLU A 87 -27.58 -21.85 -10.49
C GLU A 87 -26.55 -21.54 -9.41
N THR A 88 -26.07 -22.57 -8.72
CA THR A 88 -25.00 -22.42 -7.71
C THR A 88 -23.71 -21.93 -8.38
N TYR A 89 -23.27 -22.56 -9.48
CA TYR A 89 -22.07 -22.12 -10.21
C TYR A 89 -22.21 -20.70 -10.77
N ILE A 90 -23.35 -20.37 -11.40
CA ILE A 90 -23.62 -19.02 -11.92
C ILE A 90 -23.56 -17.98 -10.80
N SER A 91 -24.17 -18.28 -9.64
CA SER A 91 -24.13 -17.39 -8.48
C SER A 91 -22.71 -17.22 -7.94
N THR A 92 -21.91 -18.29 -7.87
CA THR A 92 -20.52 -18.21 -7.44
C THR A 92 -19.69 -17.33 -8.37
N PHE A 93 -19.79 -17.53 -9.70
CA PHE A 93 -19.08 -16.68 -10.65
C PHE A 93 -19.52 -15.22 -10.60
N LYS A 94 -20.81 -14.96 -10.37
CA LYS A 94 -21.29 -13.60 -10.16
C LYS A 94 -20.64 -12.95 -8.94
N ASN A 95 -20.58 -13.66 -7.80
CA ASN A 95 -19.93 -13.17 -6.60
C ASN A 95 -18.44 -12.91 -6.83
N ASP A 96 -17.74 -13.79 -7.56
CA ASP A 96 -16.32 -13.61 -7.88
C ASP A 96 -16.07 -12.36 -8.74
N THR A 97 -16.95 -12.09 -9.71
CA THR A 97 -16.88 -10.86 -10.52
C THR A 97 -17.11 -9.61 -9.67
N GLU A 98 -18.12 -9.61 -8.80
CA GLU A 98 -18.41 -8.48 -7.89
C GLU A 98 -17.27 -8.24 -6.89
N TYR A 99 -16.72 -9.30 -6.33
CA TYR A 99 -15.57 -9.23 -5.43
C TYR A 99 -14.33 -8.70 -6.14
N SER A 100 -14.04 -9.17 -7.35
CA SER A 100 -12.93 -8.67 -8.17
C SER A 100 -13.08 -7.18 -8.50
N GLN A 101 -14.31 -6.70 -8.73
CA GLN A 101 -14.59 -5.27 -8.92
C GLN A 101 -14.34 -4.47 -7.64
N LEU A 102 -14.74 -4.98 -6.48
CA LEU A 102 -14.47 -4.33 -5.19
C LEU A 102 -12.95 -4.20 -4.96
N LEU A 103 -12.19 -5.27 -5.18
CA LEU A 103 -10.73 -5.24 -5.09
C LEU A 103 -10.12 -4.19 -6.03
N LEU A 104 -10.59 -4.13 -7.27
CA LEU A 104 -10.14 -3.12 -8.23
C LEU A 104 -10.40 -1.70 -7.74
N GLN A 105 -11.61 -1.44 -7.21
CA GLN A 105 -11.97 -0.12 -6.66
C GLN A 105 -11.09 0.24 -5.47
N THR A 106 -10.88 -0.68 -4.52
CA THR A 106 -10.02 -0.46 -3.36
C THR A 106 -8.57 -0.22 -3.76
N ALA A 107 -7.99 -1.05 -4.64
CA ALA A 107 -6.62 -0.89 -5.09
C ALA A 107 -6.41 0.44 -5.85
N THR A 108 -7.36 0.82 -6.70
CA THR A 108 -7.32 2.11 -7.41
C THR A 108 -7.46 3.28 -6.42
N ALA A 109 -8.33 3.16 -5.42
CA ALA A 109 -8.49 4.17 -4.37
C ALA A 109 -7.21 4.32 -3.53
N LEU A 110 -6.48 3.23 -3.26
CA LEU A 110 -5.19 3.27 -2.57
C LEU A 110 -4.10 3.92 -3.43
N GLN A 111 -4.06 3.62 -4.73
CA GLN A 111 -3.10 4.20 -5.67
C GLN A 111 -3.32 5.71 -5.86
N THR A 112 -4.57 6.15 -5.83
CA THR A 112 -4.97 7.56 -6.02
C THR A 112 -4.99 8.37 -4.73
N ASN A 113 -5.10 7.72 -3.55
CA ASN A 113 -5.06 8.42 -2.27
C ASN A 113 -3.66 8.92 -1.92
N LYS A 114 -3.65 9.99 -1.12
CA LYS A 114 -2.46 10.75 -0.70
C LYS A 114 -1.39 9.95 0.06
N PHE A 115 -1.57 8.65 0.31
CA PHE A 115 -0.54 7.80 0.93
C PHE A 115 0.77 7.80 0.13
N MET A 116 0.70 7.83 -1.20
CA MET A 116 1.89 7.99 -2.05
C MET A 116 2.39 9.44 -2.16
N GLN A 117 1.50 10.42 -1.97
CA GLN A 117 1.82 11.84 -2.12
C GLN A 117 2.53 12.42 -0.87
N VAL A 118 2.17 11.94 0.32
CA VAL A 118 2.76 12.37 1.61
C VAL A 118 4.19 11.87 1.80
N GLY A 119 4.53 10.68 1.29
CA GLY A 119 5.89 10.17 1.41
C GLY A 119 6.89 10.70 0.38
N LEU A 120 6.41 11.38 -0.68
CA LEU A 120 7.24 12.07 -1.68
C LEU A 120 7.54 13.54 -1.32
N THR A 121 6.85 14.10 -0.32
CA THR A 121 7.00 15.50 0.12
C THR A 121 7.80 15.65 1.42
N LEU A 122 8.34 14.56 1.97
CA LEU A 122 9.40 14.54 2.98
C LEU A 122 10.77 14.37 2.31
#